data_AF-A0A1I0CPB2-F1
#
_entry.id   AF-A0A1I0CPB2-F1
#
_cell.length_a   1.000
_cell.length_b   1.000
_cell.length_c   1.000
_cell.angle_alpha   90.00
_cell.angle_beta   90.00
_cell.angle_gamma   90.00
#
_symmetry.space_group_name_H-M   'P 1'
#
loop_
_entity.id
_entity.type
_entity.pdbx_description
1 polymer ?
#
loop_
_entity_poly.entity_id
_entity_poly.type
_entity_poly.pdbx_seq_one_letter_code
_entity_poly.pdbx_strand_id
1 'polypeptide(L)'
;MKMYLIKYKDGIYAGIYINKFGPDCYPSDKSNKHKPKIFETWNDAKKHLVYLKKIIPHEETEDYYNFHIIEWLDVNLERHLQSIGLNPTRHNQFKPYHFEDLKPKMWVWDNKEKDCERIRRKLKPWECEHLYHDRDKRVFMSEWYAIEFEENRFFPIQMAEKELLELYGLKIK
;
A
#
# COMPACT_ATOMS: atom_id res chain seq x y z
N MET A 1 0.31 -8.31 -4.56
CA MET A 1 1.09 -7.77 -5.69
C MET A 1 2.52 -8.31 -5.60
N LYS A 2 3.16 -8.60 -6.74
CA LYS A 2 4.60 -8.90 -6.77
C LYS A 2 5.38 -7.60 -6.87
N MET A 3 6.48 -7.50 -6.14
CA MET A 3 7.37 -6.35 -6.17
C MET A 3 8.83 -6.79 -6.11
N TYR A 4 9.73 -5.93 -6.54
CA TYR A 4 11.15 -6.22 -6.60
C TYR A 4 11.91 -5.24 -5.73
N LEU A 5 12.92 -5.76 -5.04
CA LEU A 5 13.79 -4.99 -4.15
C LEU A 5 15.24 -5.34 -4.42
N ILE A 6 16.15 -4.51 -3.95
CA ILE A 6 17.59 -4.77 -4.00
C ILE A 6 18.06 -5.14 -2.60
N LYS A 7 18.58 -6.35 -2.43
CA LYS A 7 19.35 -6.74 -1.25
C LYS A 7 20.80 -6.30 -1.45
N TYR A 8 21.44 -5.84 -0.40
CA TYR A 8 22.87 -5.51 -0.39
C TYR A 8 23.45 -5.80 1.00
N LYS A 9 24.61 -6.46 1.07
CA LYS A 9 25.15 -7.03 2.31
C LYS A 9 24.05 -7.86 3.02
N ASP A 10 23.82 -7.59 4.31
CA ASP A 10 22.78 -8.22 5.12
C ASP A 10 21.45 -7.44 5.12
N GLY A 11 21.36 -6.34 4.38
CA GLY A 11 20.25 -5.40 4.42
C GLY A 11 19.42 -5.32 3.13
N ILE A 12 18.30 -4.59 3.23
CA ILE A 12 17.45 -4.24 2.09
C ILE A 12 17.71 -2.79 1.73
N TYR A 13 18.04 -2.51 0.48
CA TYR A 13 18.36 -1.17 0.01
C TYR A 13 17.17 -0.20 0.18
N ALA A 14 17.44 0.95 0.81
CA ALA A 14 16.46 2.03 0.95
C ALA A 14 16.87 3.27 0.14
N GLY A 15 18.16 3.59 0.06
CA GLY A 15 18.63 4.73 -0.70
C GLY A 15 20.13 4.93 -0.65
N ILE A 16 20.57 6.08 -1.17
CA ILE A 16 21.97 6.51 -1.22
C ILE A 16 22.13 7.74 -0.34
N TYR A 17 23.25 7.83 0.36
CA TYR A 17 23.71 9.02 1.07
C TYR A 17 25.15 9.34 0.63
N ILE A 18 25.58 10.59 0.78
CA ILE A 18 26.95 11.00 0.45
C ILE A 18 27.71 11.17 1.76
N ASN A 19 28.81 10.45 1.92
CA ASN A 19 29.73 10.58 3.04
C ASN A 19 31.10 11.11 2.56
N LYS A 20 32.05 11.26 3.49
CA LYS A 20 33.40 11.78 3.19
C LYS A 20 34.21 10.95 2.20
N PHE A 21 33.80 9.71 1.92
CA PHE A 21 34.42 8.79 0.98
C PHE A 21 33.64 8.66 -0.35
N GLY A 22 32.52 9.37 -0.49
CA GLY A 22 31.67 9.33 -1.68
C GLY A 22 30.25 8.81 -1.39
N PRO A 23 29.49 8.48 -2.43
CA PRO A 23 28.14 7.93 -2.28
C PRO A 23 28.18 6.50 -1.73
N ASP A 24 27.27 6.21 -0.79
CA ASP A 24 27.12 4.91 -0.14
C ASP A 24 25.63 4.57 0.04
N CYS A 25 25.30 3.29 0.17
CA CYS A 25 23.94 2.79 0.35
C CYS A 25 23.58 2.70 1.84
N TYR A 26 22.37 3.14 2.20
CA TYR A 26 21.79 2.88 3.52
C TYR A 26 20.65 1.85 3.44
N PRO A 27 20.50 1.00 4.47
CA PRO A 27 19.53 -0.07 4.44
C PRO A 27 18.20 0.40 5.02
N SER A 28 17.14 -0.36 4.77
CA SER A 28 15.88 -0.26 5.48
C SER A 28 16.00 -1.06 6.78
N ASP A 29 16.22 -0.37 7.90
CA ASP A 29 16.45 -1.01 9.19
C ASP A 29 15.76 -0.28 10.37
N LYS A 30 15.85 -0.88 11.57
CA LYS A 30 15.30 -0.33 12.81
C LYS A 30 15.94 0.98 13.26
N SER A 31 17.20 1.21 12.89
CA SER A 31 18.00 2.35 13.35
C SER A 31 17.60 3.64 12.63
N ASN A 32 17.40 3.56 11.32
CA ASN A 32 17.06 4.71 10.48
C ASN A 32 15.57 4.78 10.12
N LYS A 33 14.83 3.67 10.25
CA LYS A 33 13.41 3.55 9.91
C LYS A 33 13.07 4.00 8.48
N HIS A 34 14.01 3.92 7.55
CA HIS A 34 13.73 4.17 6.14
C HIS A 34 12.98 2.98 5.55
N LYS A 35 11.94 3.27 4.74
CA LYS A 35 11.25 2.26 3.95
C LYS A 35 12.18 1.74 2.85
N PRO A 36 12.06 0.46 2.47
CA PRO A 36 12.84 -0.07 1.37
C PRO A 36 12.43 0.60 0.06
N LYS A 37 13.37 0.69 -0.89
CA LYS A 37 13.05 1.15 -2.25
C LYS A 37 12.42 0.01 -3.03
N ILE A 38 11.17 0.21 -3.45
CA ILE A 38 10.34 -0.78 -4.13
C ILE A 38 10.32 -0.49 -5.64
N PHE A 39 10.40 -1.55 -6.44
CA PHE A 39 10.23 -1.50 -7.89
C PHE A 39 9.05 -2.37 -8.29
N GLU A 40 8.15 -1.85 -9.12
CA GLU A 40 7.00 -2.60 -9.63
C GLU A 40 7.43 -3.65 -10.67
N THR A 41 8.52 -3.39 -11.39
CA THR A 41 9.02 -4.29 -12.43
C THR A 41 10.47 -4.71 -12.19
N TRP A 42 10.80 -5.92 -12.62
CA TRP A 42 12.15 -6.47 -12.58
C TRP A 42 13.14 -5.64 -13.43
N ASN A 43 12.67 -5.08 -14.54
CA ASN A 43 13.51 -4.25 -15.41
C ASN A 43 13.88 -2.91 -14.75
N ASP A 44 12.98 -2.32 -13.97
CA ASP A 44 13.30 -1.09 -13.24
C ASP A 44 14.29 -1.35 -12.11
N ALA A 45 14.12 -2.46 -11.38
CA ALA A 45 15.11 -2.92 -10.40
C ALA A 45 16.49 -3.17 -11.03
N LYS A 46 16.54 -3.79 -12.23
CA LYS A 46 17.78 -4.00 -12.98
C LYS A 46 18.46 -2.70 -13.40
N LYS A 47 17.71 -1.75 -13.96
CA LYS A 47 18.25 -0.43 -14.35
C LYS A 47 18.82 0.30 -13.15
N HIS A 48 18.09 0.29 -12.02
CA HIS A 48 18.55 0.93 -10.79
C HIS A 48 19.79 0.23 -10.21
N LEU A 49 19.85 -1.10 -10.29
CA LEU A 49 21.03 -1.85 -9.87
C LEU A 49 22.28 -1.50 -10.70
N VAL A 50 22.15 -1.38 -12.02
CA VAL A 50 23.26 -0.93 -12.90
C VAL A 50 23.71 0.48 -12.51
N TYR A 51 22.76 1.38 -12.20
CA TYR A 51 23.07 2.70 -11.71
C TYR A 51 23.85 2.67 -10.39
N LEU A 52 23.42 1.87 -9.40
CA LEU A 52 24.13 1.70 -8.13
C LEU A 52 25.58 1.23 -8.33
N LYS A 53 25.78 0.21 -9.15
CA LYS A 53 27.13 -0.29 -9.48
C LYS A 53 28.02 0.76 -10.16
N LYS A 54 27.43 1.74 -10.86
CA LYS A 54 28.21 2.82 -11.50
C LYS A 54 28.67 3.87 -10.49
N ILE A 55 27.84 4.17 -9.49
CA ILE A 55 28.08 5.33 -8.61
C ILE A 55 28.76 4.95 -7.29
N ILE A 56 28.53 3.74 -6.77
CA ILE A 56 29.07 3.32 -5.49
C ILE A 56 30.54 2.93 -5.70
N PRO A 57 31.50 3.53 -4.96
CA PRO A 57 32.91 3.20 -5.09
C PRO A 57 33.14 1.70 -4.84
N HIS A 58 33.71 1.01 -5.81
CA HIS A 58 34.12 -0.38 -5.67
C HIS A 58 35.54 -0.41 -5.08
N GLU A 59 35.69 -0.95 -3.87
CA GLU A 59 36.98 -1.58 -3.52
C GLU A 59 37.16 -2.79 -4.45
N GLU A 60 38.39 -3.09 -4.87
CA GLU A 60 38.77 -4.03 -5.95
C GLU A 60 38.31 -5.50 -5.77
N THR A 61 37.49 -5.79 -4.77
CA THR A 61 36.81 -7.07 -4.61
C THR A 61 35.37 -6.93 -5.12
N GLU A 62 35.04 -7.60 -6.23
CA GLU A 62 33.74 -7.55 -6.95
C GLU A 62 32.48 -7.76 -6.06
N ASP A 63 32.65 -8.22 -4.81
CA ASP A 63 31.59 -8.71 -3.94
C ASP A 63 31.28 -7.82 -2.70
N TYR A 64 31.93 -6.66 -2.51
CA TYR A 64 31.81 -5.90 -1.23
C TYR A 64 30.37 -5.55 -0.81
N TYR A 65 29.45 -5.41 -1.76
CA TYR A 65 28.04 -5.19 -1.48
C TYR A 65 27.10 -6.35 -1.84
N ASN A 66 27.55 -7.38 -2.58
CA ASN A 66 26.73 -8.52 -3.01
C ASN A 66 25.28 -8.14 -3.37
N PHE A 67 25.14 -7.23 -4.33
CA PHE A 67 23.83 -6.74 -4.73
C PHE A 67 23.05 -7.81 -5.49
N HIS A 68 21.85 -8.14 -5.01
CA HIS A 68 20.94 -9.06 -5.70
C HIS A 68 19.51 -8.53 -5.68
N ILE A 69 18.82 -8.69 -6.80
CA ILE A 69 17.39 -8.36 -6.87
C ILE A 69 16.62 -9.53 -6.27
N ILE A 70 15.70 -9.24 -5.36
CA ILE A 70 14.81 -10.21 -4.75
C ILE A 70 13.35 -9.87 -5.10
N GLU A 71 12.52 -10.90 -5.17
CA GLU A 71 11.07 -10.76 -5.30
C GLU A 71 10.43 -10.84 -3.92
N TRP A 72 9.57 -9.87 -3.60
CA TRP A 72 8.70 -9.89 -2.43
C TRP A 72 7.24 -9.83 -2.85
N LEU A 73 6.40 -10.40 -2.00
CA LEU A 73 4.96 -10.14 -1.97
C LEU A 73 4.65 -9.08 -0.89
N ASP A 74 3.44 -8.54 -0.90
CA ASP A 74 2.98 -7.56 0.10
C ASP A 74 3.22 -8.04 1.55
N VAL A 75 2.99 -9.33 1.81
CA VAL A 75 3.22 -9.95 3.13
C VAL A 75 4.69 -9.91 3.57
N ASN A 76 5.65 -9.98 2.63
CA ASN A 76 7.08 -9.86 2.96
C ASN A 76 7.41 -8.41 3.34
N LEU A 77 6.90 -7.46 2.55
CA LEU A 77 7.08 -6.03 2.82
C LEU A 77 6.47 -5.64 4.18
N GLU A 78 5.26 -6.10 4.48
CA GLU A 78 4.60 -5.83 5.75
C GLU A 78 5.41 -6.35 6.94
N ARG A 79 5.87 -7.60 6.88
CA ARG A 79 6.72 -8.19 7.92
C ARG A 79 8.00 -7.39 8.10
N HIS A 80 8.63 -6.97 7.01
CA HIS A 80 9.83 -6.13 7.07
C HIS A 80 9.56 -4.79 7.74
N LEU A 81 8.53 -4.06 7.31
CA LEU A 81 8.13 -2.77 7.89
C LEU A 81 7.83 -2.90 9.39
N GLN A 82 7.04 -3.90 9.80
CA GLN A 82 6.77 -4.19 11.21
C GLN A 82 8.06 -4.48 11.97
N SER A 83 8.95 -5.28 11.39
CA SER A 83 10.23 -5.62 12.02
C SER A 83 11.08 -4.37 12.26
N ILE A 84 11.00 -3.34 11.43
CA ILE A 84 11.74 -2.09 11.62
C ILE A 84 11.00 -1.03 12.46
N GLY A 85 9.87 -1.41 13.07
CA GLY A 85 9.07 -0.51 13.90
C GLY A 85 8.32 0.55 13.10
N LEU A 86 8.19 0.35 11.78
CA LEU A 86 7.23 1.09 10.98
C LEU A 86 5.92 0.31 11.01
N ASN A 87 4.83 0.98 11.36
CA ASN A 87 3.54 0.40 11.04
C ASN A 87 3.48 0.32 9.51
N PRO A 88 3.40 -0.88 8.88
CA PRO A 88 2.89 -0.93 7.53
C PRO A 88 1.56 -0.21 7.63
N THR A 89 1.43 0.87 6.88
CA THR A 89 0.19 1.65 6.80
C THR A 89 -0.95 0.64 6.82
N ARG A 90 -1.85 0.72 7.82
CA ARG A 90 -2.93 -0.26 8.07
C ARG A 90 -3.61 -0.70 6.76
N HIS A 91 -3.61 0.21 5.80
CA HIS A 91 -3.92 0.05 4.40
C HIS A 91 -3.44 -1.23 3.68
N ASN A 92 -2.28 -1.82 3.97
CA ASN A 92 -1.81 -3.01 3.24
C ASN A 92 -2.42 -4.34 3.73
N GLN A 93 -2.88 -4.40 4.98
CA GLN A 93 -3.50 -5.62 5.53
C GLN A 93 -4.93 -5.84 5.06
N PHE A 94 -5.59 -4.77 4.62
CA PHE A 94 -7.00 -4.79 4.24
C PHE A 94 -7.13 -4.74 2.73
N LYS A 95 -7.74 -5.78 2.16
CA LYS A 95 -8.13 -5.76 0.75
C LYS A 95 -9.33 -4.84 0.57
N PRO A 96 -9.40 -4.06 -0.53
CA PRO A 96 -10.61 -3.33 -0.85
C PRO A 96 -11.75 -4.32 -1.11
N TYR A 97 -12.97 -3.90 -0.80
CA TYR A 97 -14.16 -4.66 -1.14
C TYR A 97 -14.44 -4.55 -2.63
N HIS A 98 -14.92 -5.64 -3.22
CA HIS A 98 -15.65 -5.58 -4.47
C HIS A 98 -17.11 -5.17 -4.21
N PHE A 99 -17.81 -4.71 -5.24
CA PHE A 99 -19.19 -4.23 -5.09
C PHE A 99 -20.14 -5.33 -4.58
N GLU A 100 -19.85 -6.58 -4.92
CA GLU A 100 -20.60 -7.77 -4.51
C GLU A 100 -20.48 -8.02 -3.01
N ASP A 101 -19.34 -7.69 -2.41
CA ASP A 101 -19.05 -7.88 -0.98
C ASP A 101 -19.85 -6.92 -0.10
N LEU A 102 -20.27 -5.78 -0.65
CA LEU A 102 -21.00 -4.73 0.05
C LEU A 102 -22.40 -5.20 0.45
N LYS A 103 -22.66 -5.16 1.77
CA LYS A 103 -23.93 -5.61 2.39
C LYS A 103 -24.60 -4.48 3.18
N PRO A 104 -25.95 -4.45 3.23
CA PRO A 104 -26.67 -3.54 4.12
C PRO A 104 -26.18 -3.61 5.57
N LYS A 105 -26.15 -2.45 6.24
CA LYS A 105 -25.68 -2.22 7.62
C LYS A 105 -24.18 -2.37 7.84
N MET A 106 -23.40 -2.65 6.79
CA MET A 106 -21.94 -2.67 6.88
C MET A 106 -21.38 -1.26 6.93
N TRP A 107 -20.37 -1.05 7.76
CA TRP A 107 -19.54 0.16 7.72
C TRP A 107 -18.29 -0.12 6.90
N VAL A 108 -17.93 0.81 6.01
CA VAL A 108 -16.73 0.77 5.20
C VAL A 108 -15.93 2.05 5.38
N TRP A 109 -14.62 1.93 5.27
CA TRP A 109 -13.73 3.07 5.10
C TRP A 109 -13.74 3.50 3.64
N ASP A 110 -14.09 4.75 3.36
CA ASP A 110 -13.94 5.36 2.05
C ASP A 110 -12.54 5.99 1.94
N ASN A 111 -11.67 5.36 1.16
CA ASN A 111 -10.30 5.81 1.01
C ASN A 111 -10.16 7.11 0.21
N LYS A 112 -11.18 7.49 -0.57
CA LYS A 112 -11.20 8.72 -1.37
C LYS A 112 -11.60 9.91 -0.50
N GLU A 113 -12.72 9.80 0.19
CA GLU A 113 -13.26 10.87 1.05
C GLU A 113 -12.61 10.91 2.43
N LYS A 114 -11.86 9.86 2.81
CA LYS A 114 -11.23 9.69 4.13
C LYS A 114 -12.25 9.70 5.28
N ASP A 115 -13.38 9.04 5.06
CA ASP A 115 -14.46 8.95 6.04
C ASP A 115 -15.09 7.54 6.09
N CYS A 116 -15.95 7.31 7.09
CA CYS A 116 -16.67 6.05 7.30
C CYS A 116 -18.07 6.13 6.70
N GLU A 117 -18.40 5.20 5.81
CA GLU A 117 -19.70 5.14 5.15
C GLU A 117 -20.49 3.91 5.61
N ARG A 118 -21.75 4.11 5.99
CA ARG A 118 -22.67 3.01 6.31
C ARG A 118 -23.50 2.65 5.09
N ILE A 119 -23.38 1.42 4.64
CA ILE A 119 -24.10 0.92 3.47
C ILE A 119 -25.54 0.63 3.88
N ARG A 120 -26.50 1.40 3.36
CA ARG A 120 -27.92 1.17 3.60
C ARG A 120 -28.47 0.09 2.68
N ARG A 121 -28.19 0.18 1.38
CA ARG A 121 -28.57 -0.80 0.35
C ARG A 121 -27.83 -0.53 -0.96
N LYS A 122 -27.74 -1.54 -1.83
CA LYS A 122 -27.33 -1.35 -3.23
C LYS A 122 -28.52 -0.87 -4.05
N LEU A 123 -28.27 -0.05 -5.07
CA LEU A 123 -29.28 0.29 -6.07
C LEU A 123 -29.47 -0.91 -6.99
N LYS A 124 -30.71 -1.14 -7.41
CA LYS A 124 -31.04 -2.16 -8.41
C LYS A 124 -30.69 -1.63 -9.81
N PRO A 125 -30.45 -2.51 -10.79
CA PRO A 125 -30.12 -2.09 -12.16
C PRO A 125 -31.14 -1.11 -12.77
N TRP A 126 -32.44 -1.32 -12.54
CA TRP A 126 -33.47 -0.40 -13.04
C TRP A 126 -33.40 0.99 -12.37
N GLU A 127 -32.93 1.08 -11.11
CA GLU A 127 -32.78 2.34 -10.41
C GLU A 127 -31.59 3.09 -10.98
N CYS A 128 -30.50 2.37 -11.30
CA CYS A 128 -29.33 2.94 -11.96
C CYS A 128 -29.67 3.43 -13.38
N GLU A 129 -30.43 2.64 -14.15
CA GLU A 129 -30.91 3.04 -15.49
C GLU A 129 -31.78 4.30 -15.42
N HIS A 130 -32.66 4.42 -14.43
CA HIS A 130 -33.52 5.58 -14.28
C HIS A 130 -32.77 6.84 -13.81
N LEU A 131 -31.87 6.72 -12.84
CA LEU A 131 -31.22 7.86 -12.18
C LEU A 131 -29.94 8.31 -12.88
N TYR A 132 -29.22 7.38 -13.51
CA TYR A 132 -27.91 7.62 -14.10
C TYR A 132 -27.85 7.29 -15.60
N HIS A 133 -28.96 6.85 -16.20
CA HIS A 133 -29.01 6.42 -17.60
C HIS A 133 -28.00 5.32 -17.95
N ASP A 134 -27.64 4.51 -16.94
CA ASP A 134 -26.67 3.42 -17.07
C ASP A 134 -27.08 2.28 -16.13
N ARG A 135 -27.42 1.13 -16.71
CA ARG A 135 -27.91 -0.05 -15.99
C ARG A 135 -26.78 -0.80 -15.27
N ASP A 136 -25.54 -0.67 -15.74
CA ASP A 136 -24.38 -1.38 -15.22
C ASP A 136 -23.64 -0.57 -14.14
N LYS A 137 -24.07 0.67 -13.91
CA LYS A 137 -23.52 1.53 -12.87
C LYS A 137 -23.69 0.89 -11.50
N ARG A 138 -22.58 0.80 -10.76
CA ARG A 138 -22.52 0.21 -9.43
C ARG A 138 -22.67 1.33 -8.40
N VAL A 139 -23.81 1.40 -7.74
CA VAL A 139 -24.12 2.46 -6.78
C VAL A 139 -24.73 1.85 -5.52
N PHE A 140 -24.36 2.37 -4.35
CA PHE A 140 -25.03 2.05 -3.09
C PHE A 140 -25.52 3.33 -2.40
N MET A 141 -26.60 3.22 -1.63
CA MET A 141 -27.06 4.28 -0.74
C MET A 141 -26.27 4.22 0.56
N SER A 142 -25.67 5.34 0.96
CA SER A 142 -25.25 5.58 2.34
C SER A 142 -26.44 6.05 3.20
N GLU A 143 -26.17 6.57 4.39
CA GLU A 143 -27.21 7.20 5.21
C GLU A 143 -27.78 8.47 4.58
N TRP A 144 -26.96 9.20 3.83
CA TRP A 144 -27.27 10.56 3.39
C TRP A 144 -27.40 10.69 1.87
N TYR A 145 -26.65 9.93 1.09
CA TYR A 145 -26.61 10.07 -0.37
C TYR A 145 -26.29 8.76 -1.09
N ALA A 146 -26.46 8.77 -2.42
CA ALA A 146 -26.04 7.68 -3.28
C ALA A 146 -24.55 7.85 -3.62
N ILE A 147 -23.78 6.76 -3.50
CA ILE A 147 -22.34 6.73 -3.73
C ILE A 147 -22.05 5.76 -4.87
N GLU A 148 -21.40 6.27 -5.92
CA GLU A 148 -20.85 5.45 -6.99
C GLU A 148 -19.66 4.64 -6.49
N PHE A 149 -19.69 3.35 -6.82
CA PHE A 149 -18.63 2.43 -6.45
C PHE A 149 -17.45 2.53 -7.41
N GLU A 150 -16.25 2.68 -6.85
CA GLU A 150 -14.98 2.69 -7.58
C GLU A 150 -14.12 1.53 -7.03
N GLU A 151 -13.53 0.72 -7.93
CA GLU A 151 -12.60 -0.34 -7.51
C GLU A 151 -11.43 0.27 -6.72
N ASN A 152 -11.03 -0.40 -5.64
CA ASN A 152 -9.99 0.08 -4.71
C ASN A 152 -10.34 1.35 -3.89
N ARG A 153 -11.62 1.73 -3.78
CA ARG A 153 -12.04 2.86 -2.94
C ARG A 153 -12.48 2.46 -1.54
N PHE A 154 -13.27 1.39 -1.40
CA PHE A 154 -13.90 1.02 -0.13
C PHE A 154 -13.16 -0.13 0.55
N PHE A 155 -12.87 0.03 1.84
CA PHE A 155 -12.08 -0.91 2.62
C PHE A 155 -12.79 -1.30 3.92
N PRO A 156 -12.35 -2.38 4.59
CA PRO A 156 -12.72 -2.68 5.96
C PRO A 156 -12.57 -1.47 6.88
N ILE A 157 -13.55 -1.28 7.76
CA ILE A 157 -13.61 -0.14 8.68
C ILE A 157 -12.42 -0.06 9.64
N GLN A 158 -11.70 -1.17 9.85
CA GLN A 158 -10.44 -1.26 10.59
C GLN A 158 -9.31 -0.40 10.00
N MET A 159 -9.43 0.01 8.74
CA MET A 159 -8.51 0.93 8.08
C MET A 159 -8.70 2.38 8.56
N ALA A 160 -9.87 2.72 9.13
CA ALA A 160 -10.17 4.06 9.60
C ALA A 160 -9.33 4.48 10.82
N GLU A 161 -9.19 5.79 10.99
CA GLU A 161 -8.56 6.40 12.15
C GLU A 161 -9.39 6.20 13.42
N LYS A 162 -8.71 6.11 14.57
CA LYS A 162 -9.36 5.77 15.85
C LYS A 162 -10.39 6.83 16.25
N GLU A 163 -10.06 8.10 16.02
CA GLU A 163 -10.90 9.26 16.29
C GLU A 163 -12.21 9.21 15.50
N LEU A 164 -12.16 8.80 14.23
CA LEU A 164 -13.35 8.64 13.39
C LEU A 164 -14.23 7.48 13.88
N LEU A 165 -13.60 6.35 14.24
CA LEU A 165 -14.35 5.23 14.83
C LEU A 165 -15.07 5.66 16.11
N GLU A 166 -14.41 6.43 16.97
CA GLU A 166 -15.01 6.98 18.18
C GLU A 166 -16.15 7.97 17.89
N LEU A 167 -15.97 8.87 16.91
CA LEU A 167 -16.99 9.82 16.44
C LEU A 167 -18.28 9.11 16.00
N TYR A 168 -18.15 8.02 15.24
CA TYR A 168 -19.28 7.21 14.79
C TYR A 168 -19.75 6.18 15.83
N GLY A 169 -19.17 6.14 17.04
CA GLY A 169 -19.52 5.19 18.08
C GLY A 169 -19.20 3.73 17.73
N LEU A 170 -18.27 3.50 16.80
CA LEU A 170 -17.86 2.20 16.31
C LEU A 170 -16.75 1.63 17.18
N LYS A 171 -17.06 0.56 17.93
CA LYS A 171 -16.06 -0.20 18.70
C LYS A 171 -15.57 -1.37 17.86
N ILE A 172 -14.35 -1.26 17.34
CA ILE A 172 -13.65 -2.39 16.72
C ILE A 172 -13.03 -3.23 17.83
N LYS A 173 -13.41 -4.50 17.93
CA LYS A 173 -12.84 -5.47 18.86
C LYS A 173 -11.58 -6.10 18.31
#